data_AF-A0A526PWK7-F1
#
_entry.id   AF-A0A526PWK7-F1
#
_cell.length_a   1.000
_cell.length_b   1.000
_cell.length_c   1.000
_cell.angle_alpha   90.00
_cell.angle_beta   90.00
_cell.angle_gamma   90.00
#
_symmetry.space_group_name_H-M   'P 1'
#
loop_
_entity.id
_entity.type
_entity.pdbx_description
1 polymer ?
#
loop_
_entity_poly.entity_id
_entity_poly.type
_entity_poly.pdbx_seq_one_letter_code
_entity_poly.pdbx_strand_id
1 'polypeptide(L)'
;HESIRAQIASAIDIIVQTQRLSDGGRRVISISELTGMEGNVVQLQELYHFVRREVTAEGKIIGDFRATGVRPRFAQEAATLGFHFEKDAFNPQVPL
;
A
#
# COMPACT_ATOMS: atom_id res chain seq x y z
N HIS A 1 -23.20 -8.36 -16.45
CA HIS A 1 -23.04 -7.88 -15.06
C HIS A 1 -21.63 -7.29 -14.85
N GLU A 2 -21.28 -6.30 -15.66
CA GLU A 2 -19.97 -5.61 -15.64
C GLU A 2 -19.99 -4.38 -14.70
N SER A 3 -21.19 -3.94 -14.31
CA SER A 3 -21.43 -2.65 -13.63
C SER A 3 -21.10 -2.61 -12.13
N ILE A 4 -21.32 -3.69 -11.36
CA ILE A 4 -21.13 -3.63 -9.90
C ILE A 4 -19.63 -3.60 -9.54
N ARG A 5 -18.80 -4.40 -10.23
CA ARG A 5 -17.35 -4.41 -10.00
C ARG A 5 -16.72 -3.08 -10.38
N ALA A 6 -17.09 -2.52 -11.53
CA ALA A 6 -16.63 -1.20 -11.95
C ALA A 6 -17.04 -0.11 -10.94
N GLN A 7 -18.27 -0.15 -10.44
CA GLN A 7 -18.73 0.79 -9.40
C GLN A 7 -17.91 0.66 -8.10
N ILE A 8 -17.71 -0.56 -7.60
CA ILE A 8 -16.90 -0.81 -6.40
C ILE A 8 -15.46 -0.32 -6.62
N ALA A 9 -14.85 -0.65 -7.76
CA ALA A 9 -13.49 -0.25 -8.07
C ALA A 9 -13.34 1.27 -8.16
N SER A 10 -14.31 1.98 -8.77
CA SER A 10 -14.29 3.44 -8.86
C SER A 10 -14.46 4.17 -7.53
N ALA A 11 -14.92 3.48 -6.49
CA ALA A 11 -15.16 4.05 -5.16
C ALA A 11 -14.03 3.79 -4.16
N ILE A 12 -13.01 3.03 -4.55
CA ILE A 12 -11.88 2.65 -3.69
C ILE A 12 -10.60 3.25 -4.26
N ASP A 13 -9.97 4.17 -3.52
CA ASP A 13 -8.68 4.73 -3.91
C ASP A 13 -7.51 3.93 -3.33
N ILE A 14 -7.63 3.52 -2.07
CA ILE A 14 -6.54 2.89 -1.29
C ILE A 14 -7.02 1.62 -0.60
N ILE A 15 -6.19 0.59 -0.66
CA ILE A 15 -6.35 -0.67 0.04
C ILE A 15 -5.21 -0.83 1.04
N VAL A 16 -5.55 -0.95 2.33
CA VAL A 16 -4.60 -1.27 3.39
C VAL A 16 -4.78 -2.74 3.77
N GLN A 17 -3.83 -3.57 3.39
CA GLN A 17 -3.85 -4.99 3.73
C GLN A 17 -3.17 -5.22 5.08
N THR A 18 -3.86 -5.93 5.97
CA THR A 18 -3.31 -6.34 7.27
C THR A 18 -3.31 -7.86 7.39
N GLN A 19 -2.33 -8.38 8.12
CA GLN A 19 -2.20 -9.82 8.38
C GLN A 19 -1.80 -10.06 9.83
N ARG A 20 -2.29 -11.17 10.41
CA ARG A 20 -1.73 -11.71 11.64
C ARG A 20 -0.54 -12.60 11.28
N LEU A 21 0.64 -12.25 11.76
CA LEU A 21 1.86 -12.97 11.48
C LEU A 21 2.07 -14.12 12.48
N SER A 22 3.08 -14.95 12.24
CA SER A 22 3.40 -16.12 13.07
C SER A 22 3.83 -15.76 14.50
N ASP A 23 4.29 -14.52 14.72
CA ASP A 23 4.57 -13.98 16.06
C ASP A 23 3.30 -13.53 16.81
N GLY A 24 2.12 -13.76 16.22
CA GLY A 24 0.83 -13.35 16.76
C GLY A 24 0.48 -11.88 16.53
N GLY A 25 1.42 -11.05 16.08
CA GLY A 25 1.22 -9.63 15.81
C GLY A 25 0.36 -9.38 14.57
N ARG A 26 -0.56 -8.41 14.64
CA ARG A 26 -1.27 -7.89 13.47
C ARG A 26 -0.48 -6.72 12.91
N ARG A 27 -0.11 -6.78 11.63
CA ARG A 27 0.67 -5.73 10.95
C ARG A 27 0.02 -5.35 9.62
N VAL A 28 0.20 -4.10 9.21
CA VAL A 28 0.02 -3.71 7.81
C VAL A 28 1.12 -4.39 7.00
N ILE A 29 0.75 -5.11 5.95
CA ILE A 29 1.69 -5.82 5.08
C ILE A 29 1.85 -5.13 3.73
N SER A 30 0.83 -4.40 3.28
CA SER A 30 0.81 -3.69 2.00
C SER A 30 -0.16 -2.51 2.07
N ILE A 31 0.20 -1.42 1.41
CA ILE A 31 -0.69 -0.32 1.05
C ILE A 31 -0.62 -0.17 -0.46
N SER A 32 -1.76 -0.34 -1.13
CA SER A 32 -1.86 -0.26 -2.58
C SER A 32 -2.90 0.76 -3.02
N GLU A 33 -2.60 1.50 -4.09
CA GLU A 33 -3.58 2.31 -4.81
C GLU A 33 -4.32 1.43 -5.82
N LEU A 34 -5.64 1.58 -5.90
CA LEU A 34 -6.41 1.01 -7.00
C LEU A 34 -6.24 1.91 -8.22
N THR A 35 -5.62 1.38 -9.27
CA THR A 35 -5.31 2.17 -10.47
C THR A 35 -6.39 2.11 -11.56
N GLY A 36 -7.29 1.12 -11.47
CA GLY A 36 -8.46 1.03 -12.32
C GLY A 36 -8.86 -0.42 -12.54
N MET A 37 -9.43 -0.68 -13.70
CA MET A 37 -9.79 -2.03 -14.13
C MET A 37 -9.37 -2.28 -15.58
N GLU A 38 -8.91 -3.49 -15.86
CA GLU A 38 -8.72 -4.01 -17.21
C GLU A 38 -9.73 -5.15 -17.42
N GLY A 39 -10.77 -4.88 -18.21
CA GLY A 39 -11.94 -5.77 -18.27
C GLY A 39 -12.54 -5.98 -16.87
N ASN A 40 -12.52 -7.23 -16.39
CA ASN A 40 -13.04 -7.61 -15.07
C ASN A 40 -11.96 -7.68 -13.96
N VAL A 41 -10.71 -7.33 -14.26
CA VAL A 41 -9.58 -7.43 -13.33
C VAL A 41 -9.29 -6.07 -12.74
N VAL A 42 -9.29 -5.98 -11.41
CA VAL A 42 -8.87 -4.76 -10.68
C VAL A 42 -7.35 -4.65 -10.76
N GLN A 43 -6.88 -3.47 -11.16
CA GLN A 43 -5.46 -3.16 -11.21
C GLN A 43 -5.06 -2.42 -9.93
N LEU A 44 -4.01 -2.90 -9.28
CA LEU A 44 -3.46 -2.32 -8.06
C LEU A 44 -2.01 -1.92 -8.29
N GLN A 45 -1.59 -0.85 -7.63
CA GLN A 45 -0.22 -0.42 -7.58
C GLN A 45 0.22 -0.28 -6.12
N GLU A 46 1.14 -1.14 -5.70
CA GLU A 46 1.64 -1.12 -4.33
C GLU A 46 2.52 0.12 -4.09
N LEU A 47 2.17 0.90 -3.08
CA LEU A 47 2.90 2.09 -2.66
C LEU A 47 3.89 1.77 -1.56
N TYR A 48 3.49 0.90 -0.63
CA TYR A 48 4.30 0.50 0.50
C TYR A 48 4.08 -0.95 0.87
N HIS A 49 5.11 -1.61 1.40
CA HIS A 49 5.03 -2.98 1.90
C HIS A 49 5.91 -3.20 3.13
N PHE A 50 5.55 -4.20 3.92
CA PHE A 50 6.34 -4.62 5.07
C PHE A 50 7.43 -5.59 4.64
N VAL A 51 8.69 -5.25 4.93
CA VAL A 51 9.85 -6.09 4.69
C VAL A 51 10.28 -6.75 6.00
N ARG A 52 10.08 -8.06 6.09
CA ARG A 52 10.65 -8.86 7.18
C ARG A 52 12.17 -8.93 7.02
N ARG A 53 12.90 -8.51 8.05
CA ARG A 53 14.36 -8.60 8.12
C ARG A 53 14.84 -9.81 8.89
N GLU A 54 14.23 -10.08 10.03
CA GLU A 54 14.71 -11.09 10.97
C GLU A 54 13.55 -11.71 11.75
N VAL A 55 13.78 -12.91 12.29
CA VAL A 55 12.99 -13.44 13.40
C VAL A 55 13.92 -13.75 14.56
N THR A 56 13.58 -13.21 15.73
CA THR A 56 14.36 -13.42 16.96
C THR A 56 14.25 -14.88 17.43
N ALA A 57 15.10 -15.29 18.37
CA ALA A 57 15.05 -16.63 18.96
C ALA A 57 13.70 -16.96 19.63
N GLU A 58 12.99 -15.94 20.11
CA GLU A 58 11.66 -16.03 20.73
C GLU A 58 10.52 -16.04 19.70
N GLY A 59 10.84 -16.06 18.39
CA GLY A 59 9.87 -16.10 17.30
C GLY A 59 9.28 -14.74 16.91
N LYS A 60 9.80 -13.63 17.46
CA LYS A 60 9.31 -12.27 17.15
C LYS A 60 9.79 -11.84 15.76
N ILE A 61 8.90 -11.27 14.94
CA ILE A 61 9.27 -10.77 13.62
C ILE A 61 9.81 -9.34 13.73
N ILE A 62 11.00 -9.11 13.19
CA ILE A 62 11.60 -7.78 13.02
C ILE A 62 11.59 -7.44 11.53
N GLY A 63 11.17 -6.23 11.22
CA GLY A 63 11.06 -5.74 9.86
C GLY A 63 10.61 -4.29 9.84
N ASP A 64 10.72 -3.67 8.68
CA ASP A 64 10.40 -2.25 8.49
C ASP A 64 9.44 -2.09 7.32
N PHE A 65 8.68 -1.01 7.34
CA PHE A 65 7.78 -0.66 6.24
C PHE A 65 8.56 0.16 5.23
N ARG A 66 8.41 -0.15 3.93
CA ARG A 66 9.18 0.49 2.86
C ARG A 66 8.29 0.93 1.72
N ALA A 67 8.62 2.08 1.16
CA ALA A 67 8.03 2.52 -0.10
C ALA A 67 8.54 1.68 -1.27
N THR A 68 7.73 1.57 -2.33
CA THR A 68 8.11 0.88 -3.56
C THR A 68 8.85 1.78 -4.56
N GLY A 69 8.91 3.09 -4.33
CA GLY A 69 9.38 4.07 -5.32
C GLY A 69 8.26 4.65 -6.19
N VAL A 70 7.07 4.06 -6.15
CA VAL A 70 5.90 4.55 -6.86
C VAL A 70 5.39 5.83 -6.21
N ARG A 71 5.14 6.87 -7.01
CA ARG A 71 4.29 8.00 -6.61
C ARG A 71 2.84 7.70 -6.96
N PRO A 72 1.89 7.86 -6.01
CA PRO A 72 0.49 7.59 -6.27
C PRO A 72 -0.10 8.62 -7.24
N ARG A 73 -1.08 8.21 -8.04
CA ARG A 73 -1.71 9.09 -9.03
C ARG A 73 -2.56 10.17 -8.36
N PHE A 74 -3.19 9.84 -7.23
CA PHE A 74 -3.92 10.81 -6.43
C PHE A 74 -3.03 11.88 -5.77
N ALA A 75 -1.69 11.75 -5.81
CA ALA A 75 -0.79 12.77 -5.24
C ALA A 75 -0.98 14.15 -5.88
N GLN A 76 -1.30 14.19 -7.18
CA GLN A 76 -1.57 15.45 -7.88
C GLN A 76 -2.85 16.11 -7.36
N GLU A 77 -3.90 15.33 -7.11
CA GLU A 77 -5.17 15.81 -6.55
C GLU A 77 -5.04 16.19 -5.07
N ALA A 78 -4.28 15.42 -4.28
CA ALA A 78 -3.95 15.79 -2.91
C ALA A 78 -3.28 17.17 -2.87
N ALA A 79 -2.35 17.45 -3.80
CA ALA A 79 -1.67 18.74 -3.87
C ALA A 79 -2.62 19.91 -4.22
N THR A 80 -3.61 19.71 -5.09
CA THR A 80 -4.62 20.77 -5.37
C THR A 80 -5.50 21.07 -4.17
N LEU A 81 -5.68 20.09 -3.27
CA LEU A 81 -6.34 20.23 -1.98
C LEU A 81 -5.41 20.78 -0.87
N GLY A 82 -4.15 21.07 -1.18
CA GLY A 82 -3.16 21.60 -0.24
C GLY A 82 -2.36 20.54 0.52
N PHE A 83 -2.61 19.25 0.30
CA PHE A 83 -1.87 18.15 0.90
C PHE A 83 -0.65 17.79 0.05
N HIS A 84 0.53 18.04 0.59
CA HIS A 84 1.79 17.77 -0.08
C HIS A 84 2.49 16.60 0.60
N PHE A 85 2.98 15.66 -0.20
CA PHE A 85 3.85 14.61 0.29
C PHE A 85 5.27 15.13 0.47
N GLU A 86 5.91 14.73 1.56
CA GLU A 86 7.34 14.96 1.76
C GLU A 86 8.16 14.40 0.58
N LYS A 87 9.29 15.03 0.29
CA LYS A 87 10.13 14.68 -0.87
C LYS A 87 10.47 13.19 -0.91
N ASP A 88 10.77 12.63 0.26
CA ASP A 88 11.20 11.26 0.46
C ASP A 88 10.08 10.29 0.86
N ALA A 89 8.81 10.74 0.85
CA ALA A 89 7.67 9.91 1.29
C ALA A 89 7.63 8.54 0.57
N PHE A 90 7.97 8.51 -0.72
CA PHE A 90 7.97 7.29 -1.53
C PHE A 90 9.37 6.78 -1.89
N ASN A 91 10.40 7.13 -1.11
CA ASN A 91 11.78 6.71 -1.37
C ASN A 91 12.02 5.25 -0.92
N PRO A 92 12.36 4.32 -1.83
CA PRO A 92 12.52 2.90 -1.48
C PRO A 92 13.80 2.60 -0.69
N GLN A 93 14.74 3.55 -0.62
CA GLN A 93 16.02 3.39 0.06
C GLN A 93 15.95 3.73 1.55
N VAL A 94 14.87 4.36 2.01
CA VAL A 94 14.71 4.81 3.38
C VAL A 94 13.55 4.05 4.03
N PRO A 95 13.77 3.36 5.16
CA PRO A 95 12.66 2.82 5.95
C PRO A 95 11.76 3.95 6.45
N LEU A 96 10.45 3.70 6.49
CA LEU A 96 9.49 4.61 7.10
C LEU A 96 9.65 4.70 8.63
#